data_AF-A0A8J3MVI1-F1
#
_entry.id   AF-A0A8J3MVI1-F1
#
_cell.length_a   1.000
_cell.length_b   1.000
_cell.length_c   1.000
_cell.angle_alpha   90.00
_cell.angle_beta   90.00
_cell.angle_gamma   90.00
#
_symmetry.space_group_name_H-M   'P 1'
#
loop_
_entity.id
_entity.type
_entity.pdbx_description
1 polymer ?
#
loop_
_entity_poly.entity_id
_entity_poly.type
_entity_poly.pdbx_seq_one_letter_code
_entity_poly.pdbx_strand_id
1 'polypeptide(L)'
;MATRDIRDFMGQPLEWKQPNIFQRVYELRVGDEVLATLAKQGVFKSAYDAWTPEGQWTIRREGFWQKDFAVLDTQGNTIANGHTRMSGKAELWTASGNGYQWKNTNFWGTQWEWRNLEGMSLIAFHKKNVTILPAATDVPDLVLLAILARYLKIIQDDANAAATAAATT
;
A
#
# COMPACT_ATOMS: atom_id res chain seq x y z
N MET A 1 24.61 -4.89 10.75
CA MET A 1 23.73 -3.72 11.00
C MET A 1 22.36 -4.27 11.28
N ALA A 2 21.71 -3.89 12.37
CA ALA A 2 20.35 -4.34 12.66
C ALA A 2 19.40 -3.64 11.68
N THR A 3 18.70 -4.40 10.87
CA THR A 3 17.56 -3.90 10.10
C THR A 3 16.49 -3.46 11.10
N ARG A 4 16.07 -2.20 11.03
CA ARG A 4 14.98 -1.70 11.87
C ARG A 4 13.64 -2.06 11.25
N ASP A 5 12.76 -2.55 12.09
CA ASP A 5 11.40 -2.92 11.70
C ASP A 5 10.56 -1.64 11.60
N ILE A 6 9.58 -1.61 10.70
CA ILE A 6 8.60 -0.51 10.63
C ILE A 6 7.87 -0.31 11.97
N ARG A 7 7.74 -1.37 12.78
CA ARG A 7 7.18 -1.33 14.15
C ARG A 7 7.96 -0.44 15.10
N ASP A 8 9.27 -0.29 14.91
CA ASP A 8 10.13 0.54 15.77
C ASP A 8 9.76 2.04 15.69
N PHE A 9 9.01 2.42 14.64
CA PHE A 9 8.58 3.79 14.38
C PHE A 9 7.10 4.03 14.71
N MET A 10 6.51 3.18 15.56
CA MET A 10 5.13 3.32 16.00
C MET A 10 4.84 4.71 16.59
N GLY A 11 3.72 5.31 16.18
CA GLY A 11 3.33 6.67 16.58
C GLY A 11 4.12 7.80 15.89
N GLN A 12 5.19 7.49 15.14
CA GLN A 12 5.95 8.48 14.39
C GLN A 12 5.41 8.62 12.97
N PRO A 13 5.45 9.83 12.38
CA PRO A 13 5.08 10.01 10.98
C PRO A 13 6.20 9.49 10.07
N LEU A 14 5.87 8.49 9.27
CA LEU A 14 6.66 8.02 8.12
C LEU A 14 6.16 8.72 6.86
N GLU A 15 7.00 8.87 5.83
CA GLU A 15 6.63 9.55 4.59
C GLU A 15 6.96 8.74 3.34
N TRP A 16 6.00 8.61 2.44
CA TRP A 16 6.24 8.16 1.06
C TRP A 16 6.75 9.30 0.19
N LYS A 17 7.99 9.17 -0.29
CA LYS A 17 8.59 10.09 -1.26
C LYS A 17 8.72 9.42 -2.62
N GLN A 18 8.65 10.23 -3.67
CA GLN A 18 9.00 9.81 -5.04
C GLN A 18 10.33 10.50 -5.36
N PRO A 19 11.47 9.78 -5.29
CA PRO A 19 12.79 10.40 -5.46
C PRO A 19 12.96 11.06 -6.82
N ASN A 20 12.34 10.49 -7.85
CA ASN A 20 12.37 10.98 -9.21
C ASN A 20 10.96 11.00 -9.80
N ILE A 21 10.44 12.20 -10.10
CA ILE A 21 9.10 12.38 -10.67
C ILE A 21 8.89 11.68 -12.02
N PHE A 22 9.98 11.45 -12.77
CA PHE A 22 9.95 10.75 -14.07
C PHE A 22 9.92 9.21 -13.91
N GLN A 23 10.18 8.71 -12.71
CA GLN A 23 10.16 7.28 -12.41
C GLN A 23 9.03 6.96 -11.46
N ARG A 24 8.31 5.86 -11.71
CA ARG A 24 7.28 5.38 -10.79
C ARG A 24 7.89 4.52 -9.68
N VAL A 25 8.83 5.13 -8.94
CA VAL A 25 9.51 4.55 -7.78
C VAL A 25 9.19 5.41 -6.57
N TYR A 26 8.77 4.76 -5.50
CA TYR A 26 8.36 5.39 -4.25
C TYR A 26 9.09 4.74 -3.08
N GLU A 27 9.51 5.54 -2.12
CA GLU A 27 10.25 5.10 -0.94
C GLU A 27 9.50 5.54 0.31
N LEU A 28 9.28 4.61 1.24
CA LEU A 28 8.81 4.91 2.59
C LEU A 28 10.02 5.24 3.45
N ARG A 29 10.06 6.44 4.03
CA ARG A 29 11.23 6.95 4.74
C ARG A 29 10.91 7.50 6.12
N VAL A 30 11.93 7.46 6.97
CA VAL A 30 12.00 8.17 8.25
C VAL A 30 13.32 8.92 8.31
N GLY A 31 13.26 10.26 8.28
CA GLY A 31 14.46 11.06 8.04
C GLY A 31 15.13 10.65 6.73
N ASP A 32 16.38 10.17 6.83
CA ASP A 32 17.16 9.69 5.69
C ASP A 32 17.09 8.17 5.47
N GLU A 33 16.50 7.42 6.39
CA GLU A 33 16.40 5.97 6.34
C GLU A 33 15.25 5.52 5.42
N VAL A 34 15.49 4.52 4.57
CA VAL A 34 14.49 3.91 3.67
C VAL A 34 14.03 2.60 4.28
N LEU A 35 12.74 2.50 4.61
CA LEU A 35 12.12 1.33 5.23
C LEU A 35 11.53 0.37 4.18
N ALA A 36 10.97 0.92 3.11
CA ALA A 36 10.37 0.15 2.03
C ALA A 36 10.47 0.90 0.70
N THR A 37 10.52 0.16 -0.40
CA THR A 37 10.46 0.70 -1.76
C THR A 37 9.34 0.04 -2.54
N LEU A 38 8.67 0.80 -3.40
CA LEU A 38 7.62 0.35 -4.31
C LEU A 38 7.90 0.93 -5.71
N ALA A 39 8.09 0.08 -6.70
CA ALA A 39 8.46 0.46 -8.07
C ALA A 39 7.52 -0.18 -9.09
N LYS A 40 7.06 0.58 -10.09
CA LYS A 40 6.29 0.01 -11.21
C LYS A 40 7.20 -0.80 -12.13
N GLN A 41 6.78 -1.99 -12.55
CA GLN A 41 7.50 -2.79 -13.52
C GLN A 41 7.36 -2.22 -14.95
N GLY A 42 8.06 -1.14 -15.25
CA GLY A 42 7.97 -0.49 -16.56
C GLY A 42 6.63 0.19 -16.82
N VAL A 43 6.53 0.92 -17.94
CA VAL A 43 5.39 1.83 -18.17
C VAL A 43 4.10 1.08 -18.51
N PHE A 44 4.21 -0.05 -19.23
CA PHE A 44 3.07 -0.80 -19.77
C PHE A 44 2.60 -1.98 -18.92
N LYS A 45 3.31 -2.37 -17.86
CA LYS A 45 2.86 -3.49 -17.02
C LYS A 45 1.96 -3.00 -15.89
N SER A 46 1.00 -3.85 -15.53
CA SER A 46 0.09 -3.66 -14.39
C SER A 46 0.62 -4.31 -13.11
N ALA A 47 1.93 -4.28 -12.92
CA ALA A 47 2.62 -4.89 -11.80
C ALA A 47 3.57 -3.89 -11.14
N TYR A 48 3.70 -4.01 -9.83
CA TYR A 48 4.64 -3.26 -9.01
C TYR A 48 5.50 -4.24 -8.23
N ASP A 49 6.81 -3.99 -8.19
CA ASP A 49 7.71 -4.66 -7.27
C ASP A 49 7.80 -3.84 -5.99
N ALA A 50 7.81 -4.52 -4.86
CA ALA A 50 8.04 -3.91 -3.57
C ALA A 50 9.14 -4.68 -2.85
N TRP A 51 9.98 -3.97 -2.12
CA TRP A 51 11.01 -4.60 -1.30
C TRP A 51 11.28 -3.77 -0.05
N THR A 52 11.66 -4.48 0.98
CA THR A 52 12.20 -3.98 2.25
C THR A 52 13.53 -4.70 2.46
N PRO A 53 14.32 -4.33 3.48
CA PRO A 53 15.49 -5.13 3.82
C PRO A 53 15.15 -6.57 4.29
N GLU A 54 13.88 -6.85 4.60
CA GLU A 54 13.40 -8.14 5.12
C GLU A 54 12.71 -9.01 4.08
N GLY A 55 12.24 -8.44 2.96
CA GLY A 55 11.47 -9.19 1.98
C GLY A 55 11.26 -8.46 0.67
N GLN A 56 10.83 -9.22 -0.34
CA GLN A 56 10.50 -8.72 -1.67
C GLN A 56 9.22 -9.37 -2.15
N TRP A 57 8.39 -8.57 -2.82
CA TRP A 57 7.07 -8.95 -3.28
C TRP A 57 6.78 -8.36 -4.66
N THR A 58 5.89 -9.02 -5.38
CA THR A 58 5.29 -8.47 -6.61
C THR A 58 3.80 -8.33 -6.40
N ILE A 59 3.29 -7.11 -6.63
CA ILE A 59 1.87 -6.79 -6.58
C ILE A 59 1.37 -6.73 -8.02
N ARG A 60 0.41 -7.58 -8.36
CA ARG A 60 -0.17 -7.66 -9.72
C ARG A 60 -1.66 -7.41 -9.67
N ARG A 61 -2.17 -6.63 -10.62
CA ARG A 61 -3.62 -6.56 -10.85
C ARG A 61 -4.12 -7.80 -11.56
N GLU A 62 -5.26 -8.30 -11.09
CA GLU A 62 -5.91 -9.50 -11.61
C GLU A 62 -7.40 -9.25 -11.87
N GLY A 63 -8.02 -10.21 -12.56
CA GLY A 63 -9.45 -10.18 -12.88
C GLY A 63 -9.80 -9.36 -14.13
N PHE A 64 -10.97 -9.67 -14.68
CA PHE A 64 -11.46 -9.10 -15.96
C PHE A 64 -11.72 -7.58 -15.88
N TRP A 65 -11.92 -7.05 -14.67
CA TRP A 65 -12.18 -5.62 -14.41
C TRP A 65 -11.03 -4.93 -13.67
N GLN A 66 -9.89 -5.62 -13.47
CA GLN A 66 -8.74 -5.11 -12.72
C GLN A 66 -9.09 -4.57 -11.33
N LYS A 67 -10.14 -5.11 -10.70
CA LYS A 67 -10.56 -4.78 -9.33
C LYS A 67 -9.81 -5.63 -8.31
N ASP A 68 -9.33 -6.79 -8.72
CA ASP A 68 -8.59 -7.71 -7.88
C ASP A 68 -7.09 -7.44 -7.99
N PHE A 69 -6.35 -7.77 -6.95
CA PHE A 69 -4.90 -7.80 -6.97
C PHE A 69 -4.38 -8.95 -6.11
N ALA A 70 -3.24 -9.50 -6.53
CA ALA A 70 -2.50 -10.50 -5.79
C ALA A 70 -1.14 -9.95 -5.37
N VAL A 71 -0.68 -10.38 -4.21
CA VAL A 71 0.69 -10.17 -3.72
C VAL A 71 1.40 -11.50 -3.80
N LEU A 72 2.50 -11.54 -4.53
CA LEU A 72 3.31 -12.73 -4.76
C LEU A 72 4.65 -12.58 -4.02
N ASP A 73 5.16 -13.68 -3.48
CA ASP A 73 6.54 -13.77 -2.98
C ASP A 73 7.56 -13.87 -4.13
N THR A 74 8.85 -13.97 -3.79
CA THR A 74 9.94 -14.10 -4.77
C THR A 74 9.91 -15.41 -5.56
N GLN A 75 9.19 -16.43 -5.07
CA GLN A 75 8.99 -17.71 -5.76
C GLN A 75 7.76 -17.69 -6.68
N GLY A 76 6.97 -16.61 -6.64
CA GLY A 76 5.74 -16.46 -7.41
C GLY A 76 4.50 -17.07 -6.73
N ASN A 77 4.59 -17.46 -5.46
CA ASN A 77 3.44 -17.93 -4.71
C ASN A 77 2.61 -16.75 -4.23
N THR A 78 1.29 -16.85 -4.37
CA THR A 78 0.37 -15.83 -3.84
C THR A 78 0.32 -15.91 -2.31
N ILE A 79 0.75 -14.83 -1.65
CA ILE A 79 0.75 -14.71 -0.19
C ILE A 79 -0.38 -13.80 0.34
N ALA A 80 -0.99 -12.99 -0.52
CA ALA A 80 -2.19 -12.24 -0.19
C ALA A 80 -3.01 -11.92 -1.43
N ASN A 81 -4.32 -11.82 -1.26
CA ASN A 81 -5.27 -11.41 -2.29
C ASN A 81 -6.09 -10.24 -1.79
N GLY A 82 -6.36 -9.27 -2.64
CA GLY A 82 -7.21 -8.15 -2.31
C GLY A 82 -8.16 -7.77 -3.42
N HIS A 83 -9.22 -7.09 -3.01
CA HIS A 83 -10.29 -6.63 -3.87
C HIS A 83 -10.53 -5.14 -3.64
N THR A 84 -10.52 -4.36 -4.71
CA THR A 84 -10.80 -2.91 -4.70
C THR A 84 -12.22 -2.62 -5.17
N ARG A 85 -12.87 -1.67 -4.51
CA ARG A 85 -14.20 -1.16 -4.86
C ARG A 85 -14.05 0.15 -5.62
N MET A 86 -15.06 0.51 -6.41
CA MET A 86 -15.07 1.79 -7.17
C MET A 86 -14.93 3.03 -6.27
N SER A 87 -15.32 2.92 -4.99
CA SER A 87 -15.14 3.99 -4.01
C SER A 87 -13.70 4.18 -3.52
N GLY A 88 -12.73 3.38 -4.01
CA GLY A 88 -11.35 3.36 -3.54
C GLY A 88 -11.12 2.52 -2.28
N LYS A 89 -12.18 2.01 -1.66
CA LYS A 89 -12.10 1.03 -0.55
C LYS A 89 -11.49 -0.28 -1.05
N ALA A 90 -10.81 -0.99 -0.18
CA ALA A 90 -10.29 -2.32 -0.50
C ALA A 90 -10.41 -3.28 0.67
N GLU A 91 -10.41 -4.56 0.37
CA GLU A 91 -10.33 -5.65 1.34
C GLU A 91 -9.10 -6.52 0.96
N LEU A 92 -8.42 -7.07 1.94
CA LEU A 92 -7.20 -7.88 1.77
C LEU A 92 -7.30 -9.11 2.67
N TRP A 93 -6.91 -10.26 2.15
CA TRP A 93 -6.75 -11.50 2.89
C TRP A 93 -5.37 -12.08 2.63
N THR A 94 -4.65 -12.41 3.70
CA THR A 94 -3.35 -13.06 3.62
C THR A 94 -3.51 -14.58 3.59
N ALA A 95 -2.48 -15.29 3.13
CA ALA A 95 -2.43 -16.74 3.15
C ALA A 95 -2.47 -17.32 4.58
N SER A 96 -2.06 -16.53 5.58
CA SER A 96 -2.18 -16.86 7.00
C SER A 96 -3.60 -16.70 7.56
N GLY A 97 -4.55 -16.18 6.76
CA GLY A 97 -5.95 -16.01 7.15
C GLY A 97 -6.28 -14.64 7.77
N ASN A 98 -5.32 -13.72 7.85
CA ASN A 98 -5.58 -12.37 8.36
C ASN A 98 -6.38 -11.55 7.34
N GLY A 99 -7.44 -10.88 7.81
CA GLY A 99 -8.27 -10.01 7.00
C GLY A 99 -8.10 -8.53 7.36
N TYR A 100 -8.03 -7.69 6.33
CA TYR A 100 -7.87 -6.25 6.49
C TYR A 100 -8.81 -5.46 5.59
N GLN A 101 -9.17 -4.26 6.04
CA GLN A 101 -10.07 -3.34 5.36
C GLN A 101 -9.42 -1.97 5.18
N TRP A 102 -9.33 -1.52 3.94
CA TRP A 102 -8.89 -0.19 3.57
C TRP A 102 -10.10 0.73 3.45
N LYS A 103 -10.18 1.71 4.35
CA LYS A 103 -11.34 2.60 4.48
C LYS A 103 -10.92 4.05 4.55
N ASN A 104 -11.66 4.90 3.86
CA ASN A 104 -11.60 6.33 4.07
C ASN A 104 -12.27 6.69 5.40
N THR A 105 -11.63 7.56 6.18
CA THR A 105 -12.07 7.90 7.54
C THR A 105 -12.46 9.35 7.73
N ASN A 106 -12.42 10.15 6.66
CA ASN A 106 -12.90 11.52 6.67
C ASN A 106 -13.74 11.87 5.44
N PHE A 107 -14.69 12.78 5.62
CA PHE A 107 -15.65 13.16 4.58
C PHE A 107 -15.01 13.67 3.28
N TRP A 108 -13.80 14.24 3.37
CA TRP A 108 -13.07 14.82 2.24
C TRP A 108 -12.20 13.83 1.45
N GLY A 109 -12.18 12.54 1.81
CA GLY A 109 -11.43 11.55 1.02
C GLY A 109 -9.91 11.57 1.22
N THR A 110 -9.37 12.33 2.18
CA THR A 110 -7.93 12.56 2.33
C THR A 110 -7.25 11.68 3.39
N GLN A 111 -8.01 11.11 4.32
CA GLN A 111 -7.53 10.21 5.35
C GLN A 111 -8.05 8.79 5.10
N TRP A 112 -7.15 7.83 5.14
CA TRP A 112 -7.44 6.43 4.89
C TRP A 112 -6.75 5.56 5.92
N GLU A 113 -7.35 4.43 6.24
CA GLU A 113 -6.84 3.53 7.25
C GLU A 113 -6.93 2.08 6.79
N TRP A 114 -5.90 1.31 7.14
CA TRP A 114 -6.03 -0.13 7.26
C TRP A 114 -6.61 -0.47 8.62
N ARG A 115 -7.64 -1.29 8.62
CA ARG A 115 -8.27 -1.85 9.81
C ARG A 115 -8.24 -3.37 9.77
N ASN A 116 -8.14 -4.02 10.92
CA ASN A 116 -8.38 -5.46 11.00
C ASN A 116 -9.91 -5.76 10.89
N LEU A 117 -10.28 -7.04 10.92
CA LEU A 117 -11.69 -7.46 10.87
C LEU A 117 -12.50 -7.01 12.09
N GLU A 118 -11.85 -6.76 13.24
CA GLU A 118 -12.46 -6.22 14.45
C GLU A 118 -12.70 -4.70 14.36
N GLY A 119 -12.24 -4.06 13.28
CA GLY A 119 -12.40 -2.62 13.04
C GLY A 119 -11.36 -1.74 13.72
N MET A 120 -10.34 -2.32 14.37
CA MET A 120 -9.23 -1.57 14.96
C MET A 120 -8.32 -1.00 13.87
N SER A 121 -7.92 0.25 14.04
CA SER A 121 -7.08 0.96 13.07
C SER A 121 -5.61 0.64 13.28
N LEU A 122 -4.95 0.15 12.24
CA LEU A 122 -3.59 -0.35 12.29
C LEU A 122 -2.59 0.65 11.67
N ILE A 123 -2.95 1.18 10.50
CA ILE A 123 -2.17 2.18 9.79
C ILE A 123 -3.11 3.31 9.41
N ALA A 124 -2.72 4.54 9.74
CA ALA A 124 -3.33 5.74 9.18
C ALA A 124 -2.48 6.29 8.04
N PHE A 125 -3.14 6.71 6.97
CA PHE A 125 -2.53 7.26 5.77
C PHE A 125 -3.18 8.61 5.45
N HIS A 126 -2.35 9.64 5.41
CA HIS A 126 -2.79 11.00 5.08
C HIS A 126 -1.84 11.61 4.04
N LYS A 127 -2.33 11.76 2.80
CA LYS A 127 -1.57 12.23 1.63
C LYS A 127 -0.35 11.36 1.28
N LYS A 128 0.79 11.65 1.88
CA LYS A 128 2.06 10.90 1.73
C LYS A 128 2.52 10.32 3.06
N ASN A 129 1.92 10.75 4.17
CA ASN A 129 2.31 10.36 5.49
C ASN A 129 1.62 9.05 5.89
N VAL A 130 2.36 8.20 6.57
CA VAL A 130 1.93 6.94 7.14
C VAL A 130 2.21 6.98 8.63
N THR A 131 1.24 6.60 9.44
CA THR A 131 1.41 6.47 10.88
C THR A 131 0.99 5.07 11.29
N ILE A 132 1.91 4.35 11.91
CA ILE A 132 1.63 3.06 12.53
C ILE A 132 0.96 3.32 13.88
N LEU A 133 -0.21 2.74 14.10
CA LEU A 133 -1.02 2.94 15.29
C LEU A 133 -0.75 1.83 16.34
N PRO A 134 -0.99 2.09 17.64
CA PRO A 134 -0.70 1.11 18.71
C PRO A 134 -1.29 -0.28 18.52
N ALA A 135 -2.49 -0.37 17.93
CA ALA A 135 -3.17 -1.65 17.67
C ALA A 135 -2.45 -2.53 16.62
N ALA A 136 -1.42 -2.01 15.95
CA ALA A 136 -0.65 -2.72 14.94
C ALA A 136 0.55 -3.52 15.50
N THR A 137 0.80 -3.45 16.81
CA THR A 137 2.00 -4.04 17.45
C THR A 137 2.22 -5.49 17.05
N ASP A 138 1.17 -6.32 17.12
CA ASP A 138 1.24 -7.75 16.86
C ASP A 138 0.82 -8.14 15.44
N VAL A 139 0.71 -7.17 14.52
CA VAL A 139 0.27 -7.43 13.14
C VAL A 139 1.46 -7.89 12.32
N PRO A 140 1.53 -9.17 11.87
CA PRO A 140 2.71 -9.69 11.17
C PRO A 140 2.95 -8.99 9.83
N ASP A 141 1.88 -8.61 9.13
CA ASP A 141 1.89 -8.10 7.75
C ASP A 141 2.06 -6.57 7.67
N LEU A 142 2.56 -5.92 8.72
CA LEU A 142 2.49 -4.46 8.88
C LEU A 142 3.20 -3.69 7.76
N VAL A 143 4.41 -4.10 7.39
CA VAL A 143 5.16 -3.44 6.32
C VAL A 143 4.48 -3.63 4.96
N LEU A 144 3.88 -4.80 4.73
CA LEU A 144 3.11 -5.08 3.53
C LEU A 144 1.87 -4.18 3.46
N LEU A 145 1.16 -3.98 4.57
CA LEU A 145 0.02 -3.06 4.64
C LEU A 145 0.45 -1.61 4.31
N ALA A 146 1.61 -1.16 4.80
CA ALA A 146 2.14 0.17 4.48
C ALA A 146 2.46 0.33 2.98
N ILE A 147 3.06 -0.68 2.37
CA ILE A 147 3.31 -0.75 0.92
C ILE A 147 1.99 -0.72 0.14
N LEU A 148 1.03 -1.55 0.54
CA LEU A 148 -0.27 -1.65 -0.14
C LEU A 148 -1.09 -0.36 -0.01
N ALA A 149 -0.98 0.37 1.10
CA ALA A 149 -1.62 1.68 1.24
C ALA A 149 -1.14 2.64 0.14
N ARG A 150 0.17 2.66 -0.15
CA ARG A 150 0.71 3.49 -1.24
C ARG A 150 0.28 3.00 -2.60
N TYR A 151 0.32 1.69 -2.84
CA TYR A 151 -0.13 1.09 -4.09
C TYR A 151 -1.60 1.43 -4.41
N LEU A 152 -2.50 1.26 -3.45
CA LEU A 152 -3.92 1.60 -3.60
C LEU A 152 -4.12 3.09 -3.91
N LYS A 153 -3.33 3.96 -3.27
CA LYS A 153 -3.35 5.40 -3.55
C LYS A 153 -2.86 5.75 -4.95
N ILE A 154 -1.80 5.11 -5.44
CA ILE A 154 -1.32 5.29 -6.82
C ILE A 154 -2.43 4.90 -7.82
N ILE A 155 -3.10 3.78 -7.59
CA ILE A 155 -4.21 3.32 -8.43
C ILE A 155 -5.36 4.33 -8.46
N GLN A 156 -5.73 4.85 -7.29
CA GLN A 156 -6.82 5.81 -7.18
C GLN A 156 -6.47 7.13 -7.87
N ASP A 157 -5.24 7.61 -7.69
CA ASP A 157 -4.77 8.86 -8.29
C ASP A 157 -4.70 8.72 -9.83
N ASP A 158 -4.22 7.58 -10.35
CA ASP A 158 -4.24 7.25 -11.79
C ASP A 158 -5.67 7.22 -12.35
N ALA A 159 -6.63 6.61 -11.63
CA ALA A 159 -8.04 6.54 -12.04
C ALA A 159 -8.71 7.92 -12.08
N ASN A 160 -8.44 8.77 -11.09
CA ASN A 160 -8.96 10.14 -11.03
C ASN A 160 -8.42 11.01 -12.17
N ALA A 161 -7.12 10.86 -12.50
CA ALA A 161 -6.50 11.58 -13.61
C ALA A 161 -7.13 11.19 -14.96
N ALA A 162 -7.39 9.89 -15.19
CA ALA A 162 -8.03 9.41 -16.41
C ALA A 162 -9.47 9.92 -16.56
N ALA A 163 -10.27 9.92 -15.48
CA ALA A 163 -11.63 10.42 -15.50
C ALA A 163 -11.70 11.93 -15.82
N THR A 164 -10.76 12.71 -15.28
CA THR A 164 -10.68 14.17 -15.54
C THR A 164 -10.34 14.45 -17.00
N ALA A 165 -9.43 13.68 -17.60
CA ALA A 165 -9.08 13.81 -19.00
C ALA A 165 -10.27 13.52 -19.93
N ALA A 166 -11.02 12.45 -19.65
CA ALA A 166 -12.21 12.07 -20.43
C ALA A 166 -13.38 13.07 -20.32
N ALA A 167 -13.49 13.80 -19.20
CA ALA A 167 -14.52 14.83 -19.03
C ALA A 167 -14.19 16.16 -19.73
N THR A 168 -12.94 16.35 -20.17
CA THR A 168 -12.46 17.58 -20.82
C THR A 168 -12.40 17.45 -22.34
N THR A 169 -12.59 16.24 -22.88
CA THR A 169 -12.66 15.92 -24.32
C THR A 169 -14.10 15.89 -24.80
#